data_AF-A0A9W6FU02-F1
#
_entry.id   AF-A0A9W6FU02-F1
#
_cell.length_a   1.000
_cell.length_b   1.000
_cell.length_c   1.000
_cell.angle_alpha   90.00
_cell.angle_beta   90.00
_cell.angle_gamma   90.00
#
_symmetry.space_group_name_H-M   'P 1'
#
loop_
_entity.id
_entity.type
_entity.pdbx_description
1 polymer ?
#
loop_
_entity_poly.entity_id
_entity_poly.type
_entity_poly.pdbx_seq_one_letter_code
_entity_poly.pdbx_strand_id
1 'polypeptide(L)'
;MWRRRLKWTSRVSGLITCIVIFSLFVAALPAYATQTHKAPEGLYIHQLGHLLFLAAAAFLFSRLHRNPLLTGKGWNRIKISCAFFFLWNLYAFVGHILEELMPAPSFTGKAGVWHQVLAEAPARIGIPFYILKFDHLICMPAILFFFWGIKTLYEEQK
;
A
#
# COMPACT_ATOMS: atom_id res chain seq x y z
N MET A 1 -12.79 -46.01 -19.99
CA MET A 1 -12.88 -44.56 -19.67
C MET A 1 -11.93 -44.22 -18.53
N TRP A 2 -10.72 -43.74 -18.83
CA TRP A 2 -9.69 -43.36 -17.86
C TRP A 2 -9.56 -41.82 -17.85
N ARG A 3 -9.95 -41.14 -16.77
CA ARG A 3 -9.63 -39.72 -16.56
C ARG A 3 -8.36 -39.61 -15.71
N ARG A 4 -7.20 -39.51 -16.34
CA ARG A 4 -5.96 -39.06 -15.68
C ARG A 4 -6.05 -37.55 -15.44
N ARG A 5 -6.08 -37.16 -14.18
CA ARG A 5 -6.08 -35.76 -13.72
C ARG A 5 -4.64 -35.23 -13.81
N LEU A 6 -4.35 -34.37 -14.79
CA LEU A 6 -3.07 -33.65 -14.88
C LEU A 6 -2.89 -32.80 -13.61
N LYS A 7 -1.96 -33.19 -12.74
CA LYS A 7 -1.49 -32.40 -11.58
C LYS A 7 -0.01 -32.07 -11.77
N TRP A 8 0.32 -31.37 -12.86
CA TRP A 8 1.73 -31.11 -13.21
C TRP A 8 1.92 -29.79 -13.96
N THR A 9 1.34 -28.68 -13.46
CA THR A 9 1.63 -27.34 -14.03
C THR A 9 1.65 -26.21 -12.99
N SER A 10 1.06 -26.38 -11.81
CA SER A 10 0.89 -25.27 -10.85
C SER A 10 2.21 -24.76 -10.25
N ARG A 11 3.17 -25.64 -9.93
CA ARG A 11 4.44 -25.24 -9.30
C ARG A 11 5.39 -24.49 -10.24
N VAL A 12 5.50 -24.93 -11.49
CA VAL A 12 6.32 -24.26 -12.51
C VAL A 12 5.71 -22.90 -12.87
N SER A 13 4.36 -22.82 -12.96
CA SER A 13 3.68 -21.54 -13.17
C SER A 13 3.89 -20.55 -12.02
N GLY A 14 3.91 -21.04 -10.77
CA GLY A 14 4.15 -20.21 -9.59
C GLY A 14 5.56 -19.65 -9.55
N LEU A 15 6.57 -20.48 -9.85
CA LEU A 15 7.97 -20.04 -9.88
C LEU A 15 8.22 -19.00 -10.98
N ILE A 16 7.68 -19.22 -12.19
CA ILE A 16 7.79 -18.27 -13.30
C ILE A 16 7.08 -16.95 -12.92
N THR A 17 5.91 -17.02 -12.28
CA THR A 17 5.19 -15.84 -11.80
C THR A 17 6.02 -15.05 -10.77
N CYS A 18 6.62 -15.74 -9.79
CA CYS A 18 7.49 -15.10 -8.80
C CYS A 18 8.74 -14.48 -9.44
N ILE A 19 9.35 -15.14 -10.43
CA ILE A 19 10.52 -14.61 -11.16
C ILE A 19 10.11 -13.36 -11.93
N VAL A 20 9.01 -13.39 -12.69
CA VAL A 20 8.53 -12.22 -13.44
C VAL A 20 8.21 -11.05 -12.51
N ILE A 21 7.52 -11.31 -11.39
CA ILE A 21 7.24 -10.29 -10.38
C ILE A 21 8.55 -9.72 -9.82
N PHE A 22 9.50 -10.58 -9.43
CA PHE A 22 10.80 -10.16 -8.92
C PHE A 22 11.60 -9.35 -9.95
N SER A 23 11.60 -9.76 -11.23
CA SER A 23 12.25 -9.04 -12.33
C SER A 23 11.65 -7.64 -12.52
N LEU A 24 10.33 -7.48 -12.37
CA LEU A 24 9.67 -6.18 -12.41
C LEU A 24 10.10 -5.26 -11.24
N PHE A 25 10.46 -5.83 -10.09
CA PHE A 25 10.99 -5.07 -8.95
C PHE A 25 12.47 -4.70 -9.09
N VAL A 26 13.27 -5.53 -9.77
CA VAL A 26 14.73 -5.31 -9.95
C VAL A 26 15.04 -4.38 -11.12
N ALA A 27 14.21 -4.37 -12.16
CA ALA A 27 14.32 -3.42 -13.27
C ALA A 27 13.78 -2.03 -12.86
N ALA A 28 14.54 -1.32 -12.02
CA ALA A 28 14.22 0.04 -11.62
C ALA A 28 14.31 0.98 -12.83
N LEU A 29 13.17 1.28 -13.44
CA LEU A 29 13.00 2.39 -14.37
C LEU A 29 12.80 3.69 -13.59
N PRO A 30 13.06 4.87 -14.19
CA PRO A 30 12.78 6.14 -13.53
C PRO A 30 11.30 6.19 -13.11
N ALA A 31 11.05 6.39 -11.82
CA ALA A 31 9.71 6.46 -11.26
C ALA A 31 9.12 7.86 -11.48
N TYR A 32 8.45 8.05 -12.62
CA TYR A 32 7.76 9.29 -13.00
C TYR A 32 6.42 9.42 -12.26
N ALA A 33 6.42 9.73 -10.96
CA ALA A 33 5.19 10.02 -10.21
C ALA A 33 5.43 10.66 -8.82
N THR A 34 6.58 11.30 -8.58
CA THR A 34 6.78 11.98 -7.29
C THR A 34 6.17 13.38 -7.35
N GLN A 35 5.08 13.60 -6.62
CA GLN A 35 4.49 14.93 -6.45
C GLN A 35 4.96 15.50 -5.11
N THR A 36 5.98 16.36 -5.12
CA THR A 36 6.37 17.08 -3.90
C THR A 36 5.55 18.36 -3.73
N HIS A 37 5.15 18.65 -2.50
CA HIS A 37 4.42 19.87 -2.16
C HIS A 37 5.39 21.05 -1.97
N LYS A 38 5.04 22.23 -2.51
CA LYS A 38 5.85 23.45 -2.38
C LYS A 38 5.65 24.19 -1.06
N ALA A 39 4.45 24.12 -0.48
CA ALA A 39 4.09 24.85 0.73
C ALA A 39 3.86 23.84 1.88
N PRO A 40 4.38 24.11 3.08
CA PRO A 40 4.39 23.15 4.19
C PRO A 40 2.98 22.86 4.75
N GLU A 41 2.02 23.76 4.55
CA GLU A 41 0.66 23.62 5.10
C GLU A 41 -0.05 22.39 4.54
N GLY A 42 0.11 22.14 3.23
CA GLY A 42 -0.44 20.95 2.59
C GLY A 42 0.15 19.66 3.14
N LEU A 43 1.46 19.66 3.44
CA LEU A 43 2.14 18.51 4.03
C LEU A 43 1.64 18.23 5.45
N TYR A 44 1.51 19.26 6.30
CA TYR A 44 1.03 19.07 7.67
C TYR A 44 -0.38 18.49 7.73
N ILE A 45 -1.30 19.03 6.93
CA ILE A 45 -2.69 18.53 6.89
C ILE A 45 -2.72 17.11 6.30
N HIS A 46 -1.88 16.80 5.32
CA HIS A 46 -1.77 15.47 4.75
C HIS A 46 -1.25 14.44 5.78
N GLN A 47 -0.19 14.78 6.53
CA GLN A 47 0.34 13.95 7.63
C GLN A 47 -0.71 13.74 8.73
N LEU A 48 -1.43 14.79 9.10
CA LEU A 48 -2.53 14.69 10.06
C LEU A 48 -3.63 13.75 9.53
N GLY A 49 -3.92 13.80 8.22
CA GLY A 49 -4.84 12.87 7.56
C GLY A 49 -4.43 11.42 7.74
N HIS A 50 -3.15 11.09 7.54
CA HIS A 50 -2.64 9.73 7.78
C HIS A 50 -2.78 9.29 9.23
N LEU A 51 -2.46 10.17 10.20
CA LEU A 51 -2.58 9.86 11.62
C LEU A 51 -4.04 9.61 12.03
N LEU A 52 -4.97 10.45 11.55
CA LEU A 52 -6.40 10.30 11.84
C LEU A 52 -6.97 9.03 11.20
N PHE A 53 -6.60 8.72 9.95
CA PHE A 53 -7.01 7.48 9.30
C PHE A 53 -6.43 6.28 10.04
N LEU A 54 -5.13 6.28 10.36
CA LEU A 54 -4.48 5.22 11.13
C LEU A 54 -5.22 4.95 12.44
N ALA A 55 -5.58 5.99 13.20
CA ALA A 55 -6.35 5.88 14.43
C ALA A 55 -7.76 5.30 14.17
N ALA A 56 -8.46 5.77 13.14
CA ALA A 56 -9.78 5.26 12.76
C ALA A 56 -9.74 3.78 12.37
N ALA A 57 -8.74 3.36 11.58
CA ALA A 57 -8.54 1.98 11.16
C ALA A 57 -8.23 1.08 12.36
N ALA A 58 -7.36 1.51 13.28
CA ALA A 58 -7.06 0.78 14.51
C ALA A 58 -8.28 0.63 15.41
N PHE A 59 -9.05 1.72 15.58
CA PHE A 59 -10.28 1.72 16.35
C PHE A 59 -11.30 0.73 15.74
N LEU A 60 -11.57 0.84 14.44
CA LEU A 60 -12.52 -0.04 13.76
C LEU A 60 -12.07 -1.50 13.80
N PHE A 61 -10.79 -1.78 13.57
CA PHE A 61 -10.22 -3.12 13.72
C PHE A 61 -10.47 -3.69 15.12
N SER A 62 -10.19 -2.91 16.16
CA SER A 62 -10.40 -3.32 17.56
C SER A 62 -11.87 -3.63 17.85
N ARG A 63 -12.79 -2.78 17.34
CA ARG A 63 -14.24 -3.00 17.48
C ARG A 63 -14.70 -4.27 16.77
N LEU A 64 -14.25 -4.50 15.54
CA LEU A 64 -14.58 -5.71 14.76
C LEU A 64 -13.93 -6.98 15.34
N HIS A 65 -12.78 -6.85 16.01
CA HIS A 65 -12.10 -7.97 16.62
C HIS A 65 -12.76 -8.41 17.94
N ARG A 66 -13.21 -7.45 18.75
CA ARG A 66 -13.76 -7.71 20.09
C ARG A 66 -15.27 -7.94 20.12
N ASN A 67 -16.00 -7.62 19.05
CA ASN A 67 -17.45 -7.77 19.02
C ASN A 67 -17.86 -9.16 18.47
N PRO A 68 -18.39 -10.07 19.30
CA PRO A 68 -18.80 -11.41 18.86
C PRO A 68 -20.03 -11.40 17.95
N LEU A 69 -20.78 -10.29 17.90
CA LEU A 69 -21.95 -10.14 17.02
C LEU A 69 -21.54 -9.77 15.58
N LEU A 70 -20.33 -9.23 15.38
CA LEU A 70 -19.81 -8.84 14.06
C LEU A 70 -18.98 -9.99 13.47
N THR A 71 -19.62 -11.14 13.36
CA THR A 71 -19.06 -12.37 12.80
C THR A 71 -19.63 -12.63 11.42
N GLY A 72 -18.83 -13.16 10.50
CA GLY A 72 -19.23 -13.37 9.10
C GLY A 72 -18.10 -13.14 8.12
N LYS A 73 -18.29 -13.58 6.87
CA LYS A 73 -17.26 -13.44 5.83
C LYS A 73 -17.07 -11.98 5.45
N GLY A 74 -18.15 -11.19 5.39
CA GLY A 74 -18.09 -9.75 5.15
C GLY A 74 -17.27 -9.01 6.21
N TRP A 75 -17.60 -9.21 7.48
CA TRP A 75 -16.88 -8.59 8.60
C TRP A 75 -15.40 -8.98 8.69
N ASN A 76 -15.06 -10.23 8.41
CA ASN A 76 -13.64 -10.65 8.38
C ASN A 76 -12.85 -9.95 7.27
N ARG A 77 -13.44 -9.73 6.09
CA ARG A 77 -12.79 -8.96 5.01
C ARG A 77 -12.60 -7.49 5.39
N ILE A 78 -13.60 -6.85 6.01
CA ILE A 78 -13.46 -5.47 6.51
C ILE A 78 -12.37 -5.38 7.58
N LYS A 79 -12.27 -6.37 8.47
CA LYS A 79 -11.21 -6.45 9.48
C LYS A 79 -9.82 -6.55 8.85
N ILE A 80 -9.65 -7.39 7.84
CA ILE A 80 -8.40 -7.48 7.06
C ILE A 80 -8.10 -6.14 6.37
N SER A 81 -9.10 -5.51 5.74
CA SER A 81 -8.97 -4.19 5.14
C SER A 81 -8.49 -3.14 6.13
N CYS A 82 -9.04 -3.12 7.36
CA CYS A 82 -8.61 -2.19 8.40
C CYS A 82 -7.12 -2.39 8.77
N ALA A 83 -6.65 -3.64 8.83
CA ALA A 83 -5.24 -3.93 9.08
C ALA A 83 -4.34 -3.41 7.94
N PHE A 84 -4.73 -3.60 6.67
CA PHE A 84 -4.00 -3.05 5.54
C PHE A 84 -4.03 -1.52 5.51
N PHE A 85 -5.17 -0.87 5.78
CA PHE A 85 -5.24 0.59 5.87
C PHE A 85 -4.39 1.14 7.00
N PHE A 86 -4.33 0.47 8.15
CA PHE A 86 -3.42 0.83 9.25
C PHE A 86 -1.96 0.80 8.77
N LEU A 87 -1.56 -0.32 8.16
CA LEU A 87 -0.18 -0.48 7.65
C LEU A 87 0.15 0.54 6.56
N TRP A 88 -0.76 0.77 5.61
CA TRP A 88 -0.57 1.75 4.54
C TRP A 88 -0.40 3.17 5.08
N ASN A 89 -1.23 3.60 6.03
CA ASN A 89 -1.10 4.95 6.61
C ASN A 89 0.21 5.12 7.37
N LEU A 90 0.65 4.09 8.12
CA LEU A 90 1.96 4.13 8.78
C LEU A 90 3.10 4.20 7.76
N TYR A 91 3.00 3.41 6.70
CA TYR A 91 4.00 3.34 5.63
C TYR A 91 4.12 4.67 4.87
N ALA A 92 3.00 5.27 4.48
CA ALA A 92 2.95 6.57 3.80
C ALA A 92 3.44 7.71 4.72
N PHE A 93 3.01 7.72 5.98
CA PHE A 93 3.46 8.69 6.99
C PHE A 93 5.00 8.70 7.13
N VAL A 94 5.62 7.52 7.29
CA VAL A 94 7.09 7.41 7.36
C VAL A 94 7.73 7.82 6.03
N GLY A 95 7.12 7.47 4.89
CA GLY A 95 7.62 7.85 3.56
C GLY A 95 7.74 9.37 3.40
N HIS A 96 6.75 10.10 3.90
CA HIS A 96 6.77 11.57 3.89
C HIS A 96 7.74 12.18 4.90
N ILE A 97 7.91 11.58 6.09
CA ILE A 97 8.98 12.02 7.01
C ILE A 97 10.34 11.89 6.33
N LEU A 98 10.61 10.76 5.66
CA LEU A 98 11.88 10.58 4.95
C LEU A 98 12.04 11.57 3.80
N GLU A 99 10.96 11.93 3.11
CA GLU A 99 10.94 12.96 2.07
C GLU A 99 11.39 14.32 2.61
N GLU A 100 10.94 14.69 3.81
CA GLU A 100 11.29 15.95 4.49
C GLU A 100 12.73 15.94 5.03
N LEU A 101 13.23 14.77 5.44
CA LEU A 101 14.62 14.60 5.88
C LEU A 101 15.63 14.57 4.72
N MET A 102 15.17 14.51 3.47
CA MET A 102 16.07 14.53 2.31
C MET A 102 16.61 15.93 2.03
N PRO A 103 17.92 16.04 1.72
CA PRO A 103 18.48 17.29 1.23
C PRO A 103 17.78 17.76 -0.05
N ALA A 104 17.54 19.07 -0.18
CA ALA A 104 17.02 19.67 -1.40
C ALA A 104 17.71 19.25 -2.73
N PRO A 105 19.05 19.04 -2.81
CA PRO A 105 19.68 18.57 -4.06
C PRO A 105 19.33 17.13 -4.44
N SER A 106 18.63 16.37 -3.59
CA SER A 106 18.30 14.98 -3.87
C SER A 106 17.22 14.81 -4.94
N PHE A 107 16.48 15.87 -5.27
CA PHE A 107 15.47 15.84 -6.32
C PHE A 107 15.84 16.75 -7.48
N THR A 108 15.76 16.23 -8.70
CA THR A 108 15.85 17.02 -9.94
C THR A 108 14.48 17.15 -10.57
N GLY A 109 14.26 18.22 -11.34
CA GLY A 109 12.96 18.55 -11.93
C GLY A 109 12.13 19.53 -11.08
N LYS A 110 10.99 19.97 -11.61
CA LYS A 110 10.11 20.92 -10.92
C LYS A 110 9.16 20.19 -9.98
N ALA A 111 9.13 20.62 -8.72
CA ALA A 111 8.14 20.19 -7.73
C ALA A 111 6.71 20.34 -8.27
N GLY A 112 5.90 19.28 -8.13
CA GLY A 112 4.51 19.25 -8.59
C GLY A 112 4.31 18.89 -10.06
N VAL A 113 5.35 18.42 -10.74
CA VAL A 113 5.30 17.95 -12.14
C VAL A 113 5.76 16.49 -12.19
N TRP A 114 5.18 15.67 -13.07
CA TRP A 114 5.53 14.25 -13.31
C TRP A 114 7.01 13.98 -13.65
N HIS A 115 7.83 15.02 -13.79
CA HIS A 115 9.25 14.94 -14.17
C HIS A 115 10.20 15.04 -12.97
N GLN A 116 9.68 15.02 -11.74
CA GLN A 116 10.55 15.02 -10.57
C GLN A 116 11.15 13.64 -10.34
N VAL A 117 12.47 13.59 -10.30
CA VAL A 117 13.26 12.35 -10.21
C VAL A 117 14.15 12.44 -8.98
N LEU A 118 14.25 11.33 -8.25
CA LEU A 118 15.26 11.16 -7.20
C LEU A 118 16.62 11.00 -7.90
N ALA A 119 17.45 12.04 -7.84
CA ALA A 119 18.73 12.06 -8.56
C ALA A 119 19.84 11.44 -7.71
N GLU A 120 20.11 12.03 -6.55
CA GLU A 120 21.17 11.60 -5.65
C GLU A 120 20.71 11.69 -4.19
N ALA A 121 20.50 10.55 -3.55
CA ALA A 121 20.16 10.48 -2.13
C ALA A 121 21.13 9.55 -1.40
N PRO A 122 21.55 9.88 -0.17
CA PRO A 122 22.33 8.96 0.65
C PRO A 122 21.57 7.63 0.79
N ALA A 123 22.23 6.51 0.50
CA ALA A 123 21.59 5.18 0.47
C ALA A 123 20.77 4.88 1.74
N ARG A 124 21.25 5.32 2.91
CA ARG A 124 20.60 5.20 4.23
C ARG A 124 19.19 5.80 4.32
N ILE A 125 18.86 6.81 3.49
CA ILE A 125 17.56 7.48 3.47
C ILE A 125 16.86 7.24 2.12
N GLY A 126 17.62 7.27 1.02
CA GLY A 126 17.12 7.08 -0.34
C GLY A 126 16.50 5.71 -0.59
N ILE A 127 17.15 4.62 -0.13
CA ILE A 127 16.60 3.26 -0.33
C ILE A 127 15.30 3.07 0.46
N PRO A 128 15.23 3.38 1.77
CA PRO A 128 13.97 3.31 2.50
C PRO A 128 12.87 4.18 1.88
N PHE A 129 13.17 5.42 1.49
CA PHE A 129 12.20 6.29 0.82
C PHE A 129 11.68 5.70 -0.49
N TYR A 130 12.57 5.18 -1.34
CA TYR A 130 12.19 4.57 -2.62
C TYR A 130 11.24 3.38 -2.39
N ILE A 131 11.56 2.53 -1.42
CA ILE A 131 10.69 1.42 -1.00
C ILE A 131 9.34 1.97 -0.50
N LEU A 132 9.36 3.02 0.34
CA LEU A 132 8.16 3.61 0.92
C LEU A 132 7.23 4.29 -0.10
N LYS A 133 7.72 4.63 -1.31
CA LYS A 133 6.88 5.14 -2.41
C LYS A 133 6.06 4.05 -3.12
N PHE A 134 6.29 2.76 -2.83
CA PHE A 134 5.43 1.66 -3.29
C PHE A 134 4.26 1.36 -2.33
N ASP A 135 3.83 2.35 -1.56
CA ASP A 135 2.72 2.28 -0.60
C ASP A 135 1.40 1.77 -1.23
N HIS A 136 1.20 2.01 -2.52
CA HIS A 136 0.07 1.51 -3.29
C HIS A 136 -0.08 -0.01 -3.29
N LEU A 137 1.03 -0.76 -3.14
CA LEU A 137 0.99 -2.23 -3.00
C LEU A 137 0.26 -2.68 -1.72
N ILE A 138 0.16 -1.81 -0.72
CA ILE A 138 -0.57 -2.04 0.53
C ILE A 138 -1.98 -1.46 0.43
N CYS A 139 -2.13 -0.26 -0.16
CA CYS A 139 -3.42 0.42 -0.32
C CYS A 139 -4.40 -0.36 -1.21
N MET A 140 -3.93 -0.89 -2.34
CA MET A 140 -4.77 -1.63 -3.28
C MET A 140 -5.45 -2.85 -2.64
N PRO A 141 -4.74 -3.77 -1.96
CA PRO A 141 -5.37 -4.83 -1.18
C PRO A 141 -6.37 -4.31 -0.14
N ALA A 142 -6.06 -3.21 0.55
CA ALA A 142 -6.95 -2.62 1.55
C ALA A 142 -8.33 -2.28 0.96
N ILE A 143 -8.34 -1.61 -0.20
CA ILE A 143 -9.56 -1.23 -0.92
C ILE A 143 -10.32 -2.45 -1.43
N LEU A 144 -9.62 -3.45 -2.00
CA LEU A 144 -10.25 -4.68 -2.51
C LEU A 144 -10.95 -5.47 -1.39
N PHE A 145 -10.29 -5.65 -0.25
CA PHE A 145 -10.89 -6.30 0.91
C PHE A 145 -12.06 -5.49 1.48
N PHE A 146 -11.98 -4.16 1.47
CA PHE A 146 -13.08 -3.30 1.89
C PHE A 146 -14.32 -3.49 1.00
N PHE A 147 -14.13 -3.38 -0.31
CA PHE A 147 -15.18 -3.55 -1.31
C PHE A 147 -15.84 -4.93 -1.21
N TRP A 148 -15.04 -6.01 -1.19
CA TRP A 148 -15.57 -7.36 -1.05
C TRP A 148 -16.19 -7.63 0.32
N GLY A 149 -15.75 -6.91 1.36
CA GLY A 149 -16.36 -6.95 2.68
C GLY A 149 -17.78 -6.39 2.64
N ILE A 150 -17.94 -5.16 2.13
CA ILE A 150 -19.24 -4.51 1.98
C ILE A 150 -20.17 -5.32 1.07
N LYS A 151 -19.66 -5.75 -0.10
CA LYS A 151 -20.42 -6.56 -1.05
C LYS A 151 -20.99 -7.81 -0.40
N THR A 152 -20.18 -8.53 0.39
CA THR A 152 -20.65 -9.75 1.05
C THR A 152 -21.61 -9.48 2.20
N LEU A 153 -21.44 -8.39 2.95
CA LEU A 153 -22.46 -7.99 3.94
C LEU A 153 -23.81 -7.72 3.27
N TYR A 154 -23.82 -7.04 2.12
CA TYR A 154 -25.04 -6.79 1.35
C TYR A 154 -25.68 -8.08 0.82
N GLU A 155 -24.88 -9.04 0.39
CA GLU A 155 -25.36 -10.36 -0.05
C GLU A 155 -25.92 -11.20 1.11
N GLU A 156 -25.33 -11.11 2.31
CA GLU A 156 -25.77 -11.82 3.52
C GLU A 156 -27.11 -11.27 4.08
N GLN A 157 -27.55 -10.09 3.65
CA GLN A 157 -28.82 -9.47 4.05
C GLN A 157 -30.01 -9.80 3.14
N LYS A 158 -29.78 -10.50 2.03
CA LYS A 158 -30.83 -10.98 1.12
C LYS A 158 -31.37 -12.32 1.56
#